data_AF-A0A6J3IML8-F1
#
_entry.id   AF-A0A6J3IML8-F1
#
_cell.length_a   1.000
_cell.length_b   1.000
_cell.length_c   1.000
_cell.angle_alpha   90.00
_cell.angle_beta   90.00
_cell.angle_gamma   90.00
#
_symmetry.space_group_name_H-M   'P 1'
#
loop_
_entity.id
_entity.type
_entity.pdbx_description
1 polymer ?
#
loop_
_entity_poly.entity_id
_entity_poly.type
_entity_poly.pdbx_seq_one_letter_code
_entity_poly.pdbx_strand_id
1 'polypeptide(L)'
;MEKDTMSVLSYLKKQDQEKDNMIEKLKQQLKETKEKAQEEKEKLEQKYTRQINELEGQFHQKAKEIGMIHTELKTVRQFQKRKIQVERELDDLKENLRNTERIHQETLRRLESRFFEEKHRLEQEAEKKIVMLAERAHHEAIVQLNDAGRNVFKENVYLQKALAYHLKEADTLQKNSQKLQESHTLLLHQKEINDLLVKEKIMQLIQQRSQIQTLQKKVLSLETALSHMTKEFESEVLKLQQQTMIENRASQVEIDKLQHLLQMKDREMNHVKKLAKNILDERTEVERFFLDALHQVKQQILVSRKHYKQIAQAAFNLKMRAACAGRTEYPKIRTFDGREHSTNSVNQDLLGAEKWTHIEGNVDIGDLTWEQKEKVLRLLFAKMNGCASRKYNQSSRPPVPDYVVSDSGETKEFGDESKLQGQTFITQQVPISDSSDKVVLPTIPKGSQESDTVTF
;
A
#
# COMPACT_ATOMS: atom_id res chain seq x y z
N MET A 1 -3.39 -25.16 -90.17
CA MET A 1 -4.30 -26.09 -89.47
C MET A 1 -3.53 -27.21 -88.78
N GLU A 2 -2.63 -27.96 -89.44
CA GLU A 2 -1.89 -29.08 -88.80
C GLU A 2 -0.73 -28.68 -87.85
N LYS A 3 -0.07 -27.53 -88.07
CA LYS A 3 1.02 -27.04 -87.17
C LYS A 3 0.50 -26.51 -85.83
N ASP A 4 -0.67 -25.87 -85.81
CA ASP A 4 -1.27 -25.35 -84.56
C ASP A 4 -1.81 -26.48 -83.67
N THR A 5 -2.41 -27.52 -84.26
CA THR A 5 -2.86 -28.69 -83.52
C THR A 5 -1.72 -29.45 -82.85
N MET A 6 -0.56 -29.59 -83.52
CA MET A 6 0.63 -30.24 -82.94
C MET A 6 1.28 -29.42 -81.83
N SER A 7 1.24 -28.08 -81.90
CA SER A 7 1.77 -27.22 -80.83
C SER A 7 0.85 -27.18 -79.60
N VAL A 8 -0.47 -27.25 -79.80
CA VAL A 8 -1.43 -27.37 -78.69
C VAL A 8 -1.30 -28.74 -78.00
N LEU A 9 -1.12 -29.81 -78.78
CA LEU A 9 -0.94 -31.17 -78.24
C LEU A 9 0.37 -31.32 -77.44
N SER A 10 1.46 -30.71 -77.89
CA SER A 10 2.75 -30.76 -77.16
C SER A 10 2.71 -29.92 -75.88
N TYR A 11 2.04 -28.76 -75.89
CA TYR A 11 1.82 -27.96 -74.69
C TYR A 11 0.96 -28.69 -73.65
N LEU A 12 -0.16 -29.30 -74.09
CA LEU A 12 -1.02 -30.11 -73.22
C LEU A 12 -0.26 -31.31 -72.63
N LYS A 13 0.53 -32.03 -73.44
CA LYS A 13 1.34 -33.17 -72.97
C LYS A 13 2.41 -32.75 -71.96
N LYS A 14 3.04 -31.59 -72.16
CA LYS A 14 4.00 -31.04 -71.20
C LYS A 14 3.32 -30.62 -69.89
N GLN A 15 2.15 -30.00 -69.99
CA GLN A 15 1.35 -29.61 -68.82
C GLN A 15 0.87 -30.83 -68.03
N ASP A 16 0.45 -31.91 -68.71
CA ASP A 16 0.07 -33.17 -68.05
C ASP A 16 1.27 -33.84 -67.40
N GLN A 17 2.43 -33.89 -68.06
CA GLN A 17 3.66 -34.40 -67.44
C GLN A 17 4.07 -33.58 -66.20
N GLU A 18 3.95 -32.25 -66.25
CA GLU A 18 4.22 -31.37 -65.11
C GLU A 18 3.22 -31.61 -63.96
N LYS A 19 1.94 -31.82 -64.26
CA LYS A 19 0.91 -32.18 -63.26
C LYS A 19 1.16 -33.57 -62.68
N ASP A 20 1.53 -34.55 -63.49
CA ASP A 20 1.84 -35.91 -63.02
C ASP A 20 3.07 -35.91 -62.13
N ASN A 21 4.13 -35.18 -62.52
CA ASN A 21 5.30 -34.98 -61.68
C ASN A 21 4.94 -34.25 -60.37
N MET A 22 4.02 -33.29 -60.42
CA MET A 22 3.51 -32.60 -59.23
C MET A 22 2.70 -33.55 -58.33
N ILE A 23 1.84 -34.38 -58.91
CA ILE A 23 1.05 -35.40 -58.19
C ILE A 23 1.99 -36.41 -57.53
N GLU A 24 3.04 -36.85 -58.21
CA GLU A 24 4.02 -37.79 -57.68
C GLU A 24 4.81 -37.18 -56.53
N LYS A 25 5.23 -35.91 -56.66
CA LYS A 25 5.87 -35.16 -55.57
C LYS A 25 4.94 -34.97 -54.37
N LEU A 26 3.67 -34.65 -54.60
CA LEU A 26 2.66 -34.52 -53.54
C LEU A 26 2.36 -35.86 -52.86
N LYS A 27 2.29 -36.96 -53.63
CA LYS A 27 2.14 -38.32 -53.07
C LYS A 27 3.33 -38.71 -52.20
N GLN A 28 4.54 -38.41 -52.66
CA GLN A 28 5.77 -38.65 -51.92
C GLN A 28 5.82 -37.82 -50.63
N GLN A 29 5.49 -36.52 -50.69
CA GLN A 29 5.40 -35.66 -49.51
C GLN A 29 4.35 -36.17 -48.52
N LEU A 30 3.17 -36.59 -49.01
CA LEU A 30 2.11 -37.13 -48.16
C LEU A 30 2.52 -38.44 -47.49
N LYS A 31 3.28 -39.29 -48.17
CA LYS A 31 3.87 -40.51 -47.59
C LYS A 31 4.90 -40.17 -46.52
N GLU A 32 5.84 -39.28 -46.79
CA GLU A 32 6.86 -38.84 -45.84
C GLU A 32 6.26 -38.18 -44.59
N THR A 33 5.22 -37.34 -44.74
CA THR A 33 4.53 -36.74 -43.60
C THR A 33 3.79 -37.80 -42.76
N LYS A 34 3.17 -38.80 -43.40
CA LYS A 34 2.53 -39.91 -42.68
C LYS A 34 3.54 -40.78 -41.93
N GLU A 35 4.68 -41.10 -42.54
CA GLU A 35 5.75 -41.88 -41.91
C GLU A 35 6.33 -41.12 -40.71
N LYS A 36 6.61 -39.81 -40.85
CA LYS A 36 7.07 -38.98 -39.72
C LYS A 36 6.05 -38.91 -38.59
N ALA A 37 4.78 -38.69 -38.90
CA ALA A 37 3.73 -38.66 -37.88
C ALA A 37 3.57 -40.02 -37.17
N GLN A 38 3.73 -41.12 -37.90
CA GLN A 38 3.70 -42.47 -37.32
C GLN A 38 4.92 -42.71 -36.42
N GLU A 39 6.13 -42.33 -36.84
CA GLU A 39 7.33 -42.42 -36.01
C GLU A 39 7.24 -41.57 -34.73
N GLU A 40 6.72 -40.35 -34.83
CA GLU A 40 6.51 -39.48 -33.66
C GLU A 40 5.49 -40.07 -32.70
N LYS A 41 4.39 -40.62 -33.24
CA LYS A 41 3.38 -41.35 -32.45
C LYS A 41 4.00 -42.55 -31.74
N GLU A 42 4.77 -43.38 -32.44
CA GLU A 42 5.41 -44.56 -31.84
C GLU A 42 6.44 -44.18 -30.78
N LYS A 43 7.24 -43.12 -31.00
CA LYS A 43 8.16 -42.60 -29.98
C LYS A 43 7.41 -42.12 -28.74
N LEU A 44 6.28 -41.44 -28.93
CA LEU A 44 5.45 -40.93 -27.84
C LEU A 44 4.79 -42.08 -27.06
N GLU A 45 4.23 -43.07 -27.75
CA GLU A 45 3.67 -44.29 -27.16
C GLU A 45 4.74 -45.03 -26.36
N GLN A 46 5.93 -45.26 -26.92
CA GLN A 46 7.04 -45.89 -26.19
C GLN A 46 7.45 -45.11 -24.94
N LYS A 47 7.48 -43.78 -25.00
CA LYS A 47 7.81 -42.94 -23.84
C LYS A 47 6.77 -43.12 -22.73
N TYR A 48 5.48 -43.06 -23.06
CA TYR A 48 4.42 -43.23 -22.06
C TYR A 48 4.34 -44.67 -21.53
N THR A 49 4.54 -45.68 -22.38
CA THR A 49 4.61 -47.08 -21.93
C THR A 49 5.77 -47.29 -20.95
N ARG A 50 6.95 -46.71 -21.20
CA ARG A 50 8.08 -46.76 -20.25
C ARG A 50 7.74 -46.11 -18.91
N GLN A 51 7.11 -44.92 -18.95
CA GLN A 51 6.71 -44.21 -17.73
C GLN A 51 5.67 -45.00 -16.93
N ILE A 52 4.68 -45.60 -17.59
CA ILE A 52 3.67 -46.44 -16.95
C ILE A 52 4.33 -47.65 -16.29
N ASN A 53 5.20 -48.37 -17.00
CA ASN A 53 5.89 -49.54 -16.45
C ASN A 53 6.79 -49.18 -15.25
N GLU A 54 7.44 -48.02 -15.28
CA GLU A 54 8.26 -47.54 -14.17
C GLU A 54 7.40 -47.22 -12.93
N LEU A 55 6.29 -46.51 -13.11
CA LEU A 55 5.35 -46.20 -12.03
C LEU A 55 4.69 -47.46 -11.46
N GLU A 56 4.31 -48.40 -12.32
CA GLU A 56 3.78 -49.70 -11.90
C GLU A 56 4.82 -50.48 -11.10
N GLY A 57 6.08 -50.50 -11.53
CA GLY A 57 7.18 -51.11 -10.78
C GLY A 57 7.36 -50.51 -9.39
N GLN A 58 7.36 -49.18 -9.29
CA GLN A 58 7.42 -48.46 -8.01
C GLN A 58 6.21 -48.78 -7.12
N PHE A 59 5.01 -48.83 -7.69
CA PHE A 59 3.79 -49.17 -6.96
C PHE A 59 3.85 -50.59 -6.38
N HIS A 60 4.26 -51.58 -7.17
CA HIS A 60 4.40 -52.96 -6.70
C HIS A 60 5.46 -53.08 -5.59
N GLN A 61 6.57 -52.34 -5.70
CA GLN A 61 7.59 -52.31 -4.67
C GLN A 61 7.06 -51.71 -3.36
N LYS A 62 6.35 -50.57 -3.44
CA LYS A 62 5.70 -49.94 -2.28
C LYS A 62 4.64 -50.83 -1.66
N ALA A 63 3.84 -51.53 -2.46
CA ALA A 63 2.85 -52.49 -1.95
C ALA A 63 3.49 -53.64 -1.18
N LYS A 64 4.63 -54.17 -1.64
CA LYS A 64 5.41 -55.20 -0.91
C LYS A 64 5.96 -54.66 0.41
N GLU A 65 6.55 -53.45 0.41
CA GLU A 65 7.04 -52.79 1.62
C GLU A 65 5.93 -52.61 2.66
N ILE A 66 4.75 -52.12 2.24
CA ILE A 66 3.60 -51.96 3.12
C ILE A 66 3.14 -53.31 3.70
N GLY A 67 3.14 -54.37 2.90
CA GLY A 67 2.79 -55.72 3.36
C GLY A 67 3.74 -56.26 4.43
N MET A 68 5.05 -56.03 4.27
CA MET A 68 6.07 -56.41 5.27
C MET A 68 5.87 -55.62 6.56
N ILE A 69 5.73 -54.29 6.47
CA ILE A 69 5.49 -53.42 7.63
C ILE A 69 4.21 -53.84 8.37
N HIS A 70 3.14 -54.17 7.64
CA HIS A 70 1.89 -54.62 8.26
C HIS A 70 2.07 -55.93 9.05
N THR A 71 2.88 -56.85 8.52
CA THR A 71 3.20 -58.13 9.18
C THR A 71 4.04 -57.91 10.43
N GLU A 72 5.10 -57.10 10.35
CA GLU A 72 5.92 -56.72 11.51
C GLU A 72 5.09 -56.01 12.59
N LEU A 73 4.21 -55.11 12.18
CA LEU A 73 3.36 -54.40 13.11
C LEU A 73 2.38 -55.35 13.82
N LYS A 74 1.92 -56.42 13.16
CA LYS A 74 1.12 -57.48 13.78
C LYS A 74 1.92 -58.29 14.80
N THR A 75 3.17 -58.64 14.51
CA THR A 75 4.03 -59.37 15.45
C THR A 75 4.39 -58.51 16.67
N VAL A 76 4.68 -57.22 16.47
CA VAL A 76 4.93 -56.27 17.57
C VAL A 76 3.70 -56.14 18.47
N ARG A 77 2.49 -56.02 17.92
CA ARG A 77 1.26 -55.99 18.74
C ARG A 77 1.08 -57.27 19.56
N GLN A 78 1.40 -58.44 18.99
CA GLN A 78 1.32 -59.71 19.72
C GLN A 78 2.36 -59.78 20.84
N PHE A 79 3.58 -59.32 20.58
CA PHE A 79 4.64 -59.22 21.57
C PHE A 79 4.23 -58.30 22.73
N GLN A 80 3.66 -57.13 22.43
CA GLN A 80 3.16 -56.20 23.45
C GLN A 80 2.08 -56.85 24.34
N LYS A 81 1.12 -57.57 23.76
CA LYS A 81 0.10 -58.30 24.53
C LYS A 81 0.71 -59.35 25.46
N ARG A 82 1.66 -60.14 24.96
CA ARG A 82 2.35 -61.16 25.77
C ARG A 82 3.21 -60.52 26.87
N LYS A 83 3.90 -59.43 26.57
CA LYS A 83 4.69 -58.67 27.55
C LYS A 83 3.82 -58.22 28.73
N ILE A 84 2.69 -57.59 28.44
CA ILE A 84 1.74 -57.13 29.48
C ILE A 84 1.25 -58.32 30.34
N GLN A 85 0.98 -59.47 29.72
CA GLN A 85 0.55 -60.66 30.46
C GLN A 85 1.64 -61.17 31.41
N VAL A 86 2.88 -61.33 30.91
CA VAL A 86 4.00 -61.82 31.73
C VAL A 86 4.36 -60.84 32.85
N GLU A 87 4.30 -59.54 32.58
CA GLU A 87 4.52 -58.51 33.62
C GLU A 87 3.49 -58.61 34.74
N ARG A 88 2.21 -58.81 34.42
CA ARG A 88 1.16 -59.04 35.42
C ARG A 88 1.40 -60.31 36.23
N GLU A 89 1.69 -61.43 35.57
CA GLU A 89 1.95 -62.71 36.26
C GLU A 89 3.18 -62.61 37.19
N LEU A 90 4.20 -61.86 36.80
CA LEU A 90 5.38 -61.62 37.62
C LEU A 90 5.05 -60.76 38.86
N ASP A 91 4.23 -59.72 38.69
CA ASP A 91 3.82 -58.86 39.79
C ASP A 91 2.91 -59.62 40.78
N ASP A 92 1.97 -60.44 40.29
CA ASP A 92 1.13 -61.31 41.12
C ASP A 92 1.99 -62.31 41.92
N LEU A 93 3.01 -62.92 41.29
CA LEU A 93 3.92 -63.84 41.96
C LEU A 93 4.77 -63.15 43.03
N LYS A 94 5.26 -61.93 42.75
CA LYS A 94 6.01 -61.12 43.73
C LYS A 94 5.14 -60.77 44.94
N GLU A 95 3.88 -60.42 44.71
CA GLU A 95 2.95 -60.07 45.81
C GLU A 95 2.64 -61.31 46.66
N ASN A 96 2.39 -62.46 46.03
CA ASN A 96 2.19 -63.72 46.75
C ASN A 96 3.41 -64.12 47.60
N LEU A 97 4.63 -63.93 47.07
CA LEU A 97 5.86 -64.19 47.82
C LEU A 97 5.98 -63.26 49.03
N ARG A 98 5.77 -61.95 48.84
CA ARG A 98 5.80 -60.94 49.92
C ARG A 98 4.77 -61.26 51.01
N ASN A 99 3.55 -61.63 50.62
CA ASN A 99 2.51 -61.95 51.59
C ASN A 99 2.85 -63.23 52.38
N THR A 100 3.38 -64.26 51.71
CA THR A 100 3.81 -65.50 52.37
C THR A 100 4.96 -65.25 53.34
N GLU A 101 5.95 -64.46 52.93
CA GLU A 101 7.08 -64.06 53.77
C GLU A 101 6.60 -63.25 54.99
N ARG A 102 5.67 -62.30 54.80
CA ARG A 102 5.07 -61.53 55.89
C ARG A 102 4.36 -62.44 56.90
N ILE A 103 3.52 -63.37 56.43
CA ILE A 103 2.81 -64.33 57.29
C ILE A 103 3.80 -65.22 58.05
N HIS A 104 4.87 -65.67 57.38
CA HIS A 104 5.91 -66.48 58.01
C HIS A 104 6.65 -65.69 59.11
N GLN A 105 7.06 -64.45 58.81
CA GLN A 105 7.70 -63.57 59.80
C GLN A 105 6.79 -63.24 60.98
N GLU A 106 5.49 -63.05 60.75
CA GLU A 106 4.51 -62.86 61.83
C GLU A 106 4.38 -64.12 62.70
N THR A 107 4.39 -65.29 62.08
CA THR A 107 4.35 -66.58 62.80
C THR A 107 5.61 -66.80 63.63
N LEU A 108 6.79 -66.50 63.08
CA LEU A 108 8.06 -66.55 63.80
C LEU A 108 8.06 -65.58 64.98
N ARG A 109 7.69 -64.31 64.77
CA ARG A 109 7.57 -63.31 65.84
C ARG A 109 6.64 -63.78 66.96
N ARG A 110 5.48 -64.37 66.62
CA ARG A 110 4.56 -64.94 67.63
C ARG A 110 5.14 -66.11 68.40
N LEU A 111 5.94 -66.97 67.75
CA LEU A 111 6.61 -68.08 68.42
C LEU A 111 7.74 -67.57 69.32
N GLU A 112 8.55 -66.64 68.83
CA GLU A 112 9.62 -65.98 69.59
C GLU A 112 9.06 -65.27 70.82
N SER A 113 8.00 -64.46 70.67
CA SER A 113 7.35 -63.78 71.81
C SER A 113 6.90 -64.78 72.87
N ARG A 114 6.21 -65.87 72.48
CA ARG A 114 5.79 -66.91 73.41
C ARG A 114 6.98 -67.60 74.09
N PHE A 115 8.04 -67.87 73.34
CA PHE A 115 9.26 -68.46 73.90
C PHE A 115 9.95 -67.51 74.89
N PHE A 116 10.05 -66.23 74.57
CA PHE A 116 10.63 -65.22 75.47
C PHE A 116 9.79 -65.03 76.72
N GLU A 117 8.46 -64.97 76.60
CA GLU A 117 7.56 -64.88 77.75
C GLU A 117 7.72 -66.08 78.69
N GLU A 118 7.72 -67.29 78.13
CA GLU A 118 7.87 -68.52 78.92
C GLU A 118 9.27 -68.60 79.57
N LYS A 119 10.32 -68.31 78.80
CA LYS A 119 11.69 -68.24 79.31
C LYS A 119 11.80 -67.21 80.43
N HIS A 120 11.27 -66.01 80.23
CA HIS A 120 11.30 -64.95 81.25
C HIS A 120 10.52 -65.35 82.49
N ARG A 121 9.36 -66.02 82.36
CA ARG A 121 8.59 -66.54 83.49
C ARG A 121 9.41 -67.53 84.32
N LEU A 122 10.09 -68.47 83.65
CA LEU A 122 10.95 -69.47 84.30
C LEU A 122 12.17 -68.82 84.97
N GLU A 123 12.81 -67.87 84.30
CA GLU A 123 13.92 -67.09 84.86
C GLU A 123 13.50 -66.31 86.11
N GLN A 124 12.36 -65.60 86.07
CA GLN A 124 11.82 -64.89 87.24
C GLN A 124 11.50 -65.84 88.39
N GLU A 125 10.98 -67.04 88.12
CA GLU A 125 10.70 -68.03 89.16
C GLU A 125 11.98 -68.54 89.81
N ALA A 126 13.02 -68.80 89.01
CA ALA A 126 14.34 -69.19 89.50
C ALA A 126 14.99 -68.05 90.32
N GLU A 127 14.95 -66.81 89.82
CA GLU A 127 15.45 -65.61 90.50
C GLU A 127 14.77 -65.44 91.87
N LYS A 128 13.44 -65.54 91.92
CA LYS A 128 12.67 -65.49 93.18
C LYS A 128 13.10 -66.57 94.16
N LYS A 129 13.33 -67.80 93.69
CA LYS A 129 13.83 -68.90 94.55
C LYS A 129 15.23 -68.59 95.08
N ILE A 130 16.12 -68.05 94.26
CA ILE A 130 17.47 -67.65 94.67
C ILE A 130 17.39 -66.53 95.70
N VAL A 131 16.60 -65.47 95.45
CA VAL A 131 16.40 -64.36 96.39
C VAL A 131 15.84 -64.86 97.71
N MET A 132 14.81 -65.70 97.71
CA MET A 132 14.24 -66.25 98.95
C MET A 132 15.27 -67.08 99.75
N LEU A 133 16.12 -67.86 99.06
CA LEU A 133 17.19 -68.62 99.72
C LEU A 133 18.26 -67.68 100.29
N ALA A 134 18.65 -66.66 99.54
CA ALA A 134 19.60 -65.65 99.98
C ALA A 134 19.08 -64.83 101.16
N GLU A 135 17.82 -64.40 101.14
CA GLU A 135 17.15 -63.70 102.24
C GLU A 135 17.09 -64.56 103.50
N ARG A 136 16.76 -65.85 103.36
CA ARG A 136 16.76 -66.79 104.50
C ARG A 136 18.15 -66.94 105.10
N ALA A 137 19.16 -67.18 104.26
CA ALA A 137 20.54 -67.30 104.70
C ALA A 137 21.05 -65.99 105.34
N HIS A 138 20.70 -64.84 104.77
CA HIS A 138 21.10 -63.53 105.28
C HIS A 138 20.40 -63.20 106.61
N HIS A 139 19.10 -63.51 106.73
CA HIS A 139 18.37 -63.32 107.97
C HIS A 139 18.95 -64.17 109.09
N GLU A 140 19.22 -65.45 108.81
CA GLU A 140 19.84 -66.37 109.76
C GLU A 140 21.23 -65.88 110.19
N ALA A 141 22.05 -65.37 109.25
CA ALA A 141 23.34 -64.76 109.55
C ALA A 141 23.21 -63.50 110.44
N ILE A 142 22.25 -62.61 110.18
CA ILE A 142 22.02 -61.40 111.01
C ILE A 142 21.59 -61.76 112.43
N VAL A 143 20.74 -62.80 112.59
CA VAL A 143 20.28 -63.25 113.91
C VAL A 143 21.45 -63.78 114.75
N GLN A 144 22.43 -64.42 114.11
CA GLN A 144 23.66 -64.90 114.75
C GLN A 144 24.68 -63.79 115.10
N LEU A 145 24.51 -62.55 114.60
CA LEU A 145 25.38 -61.41 114.96
C LEU A 145 25.11 -60.92 116.40
N ASN A 146 26.12 -60.31 117.01
CA ASN A 146 25.97 -59.58 118.26
C ASN A 146 25.29 -58.20 118.05
N ASP A 147 24.88 -57.53 119.14
CA ASP A 147 24.14 -56.26 119.05
C ASP A 147 24.90 -55.13 118.32
N ALA A 148 26.22 -55.07 118.49
CA ALA A 148 27.06 -54.11 117.78
C ALA A 148 27.03 -54.34 116.25
N GLY A 149 27.15 -55.60 115.81
CA GLY A 149 27.06 -55.96 114.38
C GLY A 149 25.69 -55.67 113.77
N ARG A 150 24.60 -55.89 114.51
CA ARG A 150 23.24 -55.55 114.07
C ARG A 150 23.04 -54.05 113.89
N ASN A 151 23.61 -53.21 114.77
CA ASN A 151 23.50 -51.76 114.66
C ASN A 151 24.28 -51.22 113.45
N VAL A 152 25.51 -51.71 113.22
CA VAL A 152 26.31 -51.35 112.03
C VAL A 152 25.59 -51.75 110.74
N PHE A 153 24.92 -52.92 110.71
CA PHE A 153 24.14 -53.33 109.55
C PHE A 153 22.96 -52.38 109.25
N LYS A 154 22.20 -51.97 110.28
CA LYS A 154 21.09 -51.01 110.11
C LYS A 154 21.58 -49.68 109.54
N GLU A 155 22.71 -49.19 110.03
CA GLU A 155 23.33 -47.97 109.53
C GLU A 155 23.82 -48.13 108.09
N ASN A 156 24.43 -49.26 107.75
CA ASN A 156 24.86 -49.56 106.37
C ASN A 156 23.68 -49.58 105.39
N VAL A 157 22.55 -50.20 105.77
CA VAL A 157 21.32 -50.20 104.96
C VAL A 157 20.77 -48.78 104.78
N TYR A 158 20.80 -47.96 105.83
CA TYR A 158 20.39 -46.56 105.73
C TYR A 158 21.29 -45.77 104.77
N LEU A 159 22.61 -45.92 104.90
CA LEU A 159 23.60 -45.29 104.02
C LEU A 159 23.46 -45.75 102.57
N GLN A 160 23.21 -47.03 102.32
CA GLN A 160 22.95 -47.54 100.97
C GLN A 160 21.68 -46.94 100.34
N LYS A 161 20.61 -46.77 101.12
CA LYS A 161 19.38 -46.10 100.64
C LYS A 161 19.63 -44.64 100.29
N ALA A 162 20.37 -43.92 101.15
CA ALA A 162 20.75 -42.53 100.90
C ALA A 162 21.63 -42.41 99.64
N LEU A 163 22.61 -43.30 99.48
CA LEU A 163 23.48 -43.35 98.30
C LEU A 163 22.68 -43.63 97.02
N ALA A 164 21.75 -44.58 97.05
CA ALA A 164 20.90 -44.91 95.90
C ALA A 164 20.02 -43.72 95.48
N TYR A 165 19.47 -42.98 96.45
CA TYR A 165 18.71 -41.76 96.18
C TYR A 165 19.57 -40.71 95.46
N HIS A 166 20.75 -40.41 96.00
CA HIS A 166 21.65 -39.43 95.40
C HIS A 166 22.18 -39.86 94.03
N LEU A 167 22.46 -41.15 93.82
CA LEU A 167 22.83 -41.68 92.50
C LEU A 167 21.71 -41.48 91.47
N LYS A 168 20.45 -41.72 91.87
CA LYS A 168 19.30 -41.49 91.00
C LYS A 168 19.12 -40.00 90.68
N GLU A 169 19.26 -39.14 91.67
CA GLU A 169 19.19 -37.69 91.49
C GLU A 169 20.30 -37.19 90.54
N ALA A 170 21.54 -37.65 90.73
CA ALA A 170 22.66 -37.34 89.85
C ALA A 170 22.42 -37.81 88.40
N ASP A 171 21.90 -39.02 88.20
CA ASP A 171 21.54 -39.53 86.87
C ASP A 171 20.43 -38.68 86.21
N THR A 172 19.41 -38.27 86.97
CA THR A 172 18.35 -37.39 86.44
C THR A 172 18.87 -36.01 86.05
N LEU A 173 19.75 -35.43 86.88
CA LEU A 173 20.40 -34.15 86.59
C LEU A 173 21.32 -34.26 85.38
N GLN A 174 22.08 -35.34 85.25
CA GLN A 174 22.94 -35.60 84.10
C GLN A 174 22.13 -35.70 82.81
N LYS A 175 21.02 -36.46 82.81
CA LYS A 175 20.12 -36.57 81.66
C LYS A 175 19.50 -35.24 81.28
N ASN A 176 19.11 -34.43 82.26
CA ASN A 176 18.56 -33.10 82.00
C ASN A 176 19.62 -32.14 81.46
N SER A 177 20.84 -32.18 81.99
CA SER A 177 21.99 -31.42 81.48
C SER A 177 22.30 -31.78 80.03
N GLN A 178 22.32 -33.07 79.70
CA GLN A 178 22.52 -33.55 78.34
C GLN A 178 21.43 -33.07 77.38
N LYS A 179 20.15 -33.22 77.76
CA LYS A 179 19.02 -32.72 76.94
C LYS A 179 19.08 -31.21 76.72
N LEU A 180 19.45 -30.46 77.76
CA LEU A 180 19.60 -29.00 77.66
C LEU A 180 20.75 -28.65 76.72
N GLN A 181 21.86 -29.38 76.77
CA GLN A 181 22.99 -29.20 75.88
C GLN A 181 22.65 -29.53 74.42
N GLU A 182 21.92 -30.62 74.17
CA GLU A 182 21.40 -30.97 72.84
C GLU A 182 20.43 -29.90 72.31
N SER A 183 19.53 -29.38 73.15
CA SER A 183 18.64 -28.28 72.76
C SER A 183 19.43 -27.01 72.45
N HIS A 184 20.48 -26.72 73.21
CA HIS A 184 21.33 -25.54 73.00
C HIS A 184 22.10 -25.64 71.68
N THR A 185 22.66 -26.81 71.34
CA THR A 185 23.37 -27.00 70.06
C THR A 185 22.42 -26.89 68.87
N LEU A 186 21.22 -27.46 68.95
CA LEU A 186 20.19 -27.33 67.93
C LEU A 186 19.78 -25.86 67.71
N LEU A 187 19.56 -25.13 68.79
CA LEU A 187 19.18 -23.71 68.72
C LEU A 187 20.30 -22.85 68.13
N LEU A 188 21.57 -23.17 68.44
CA LEU A 188 22.73 -22.53 67.85
C LEU A 188 22.78 -22.72 66.33
N HIS A 189 22.63 -23.96 65.85
CA HIS A 189 22.59 -24.24 64.43
C HIS A 189 21.42 -23.55 63.73
N GLN A 190 20.23 -23.54 64.35
CA GLN A 190 19.07 -22.83 63.80
C GLN A 190 19.34 -21.32 63.70
N LYS A 191 19.99 -20.73 64.71
CA LYS A 191 20.37 -19.32 64.68
C LYS A 191 21.36 -19.04 63.54
N GLU A 192 22.39 -19.86 63.38
CA GLU A 192 23.37 -19.71 62.29
C GLU A 192 22.72 -19.78 60.90
N ILE A 193 21.81 -20.73 60.69
CA ILE A 193 21.05 -20.85 59.44
C ILE A 193 20.19 -19.62 59.20
N ASN A 194 19.48 -19.14 60.23
CA ASN A 194 18.65 -17.95 60.13
C ASN A 194 19.49 -16.69 59.84
N ASP A 195 20.64 -16.54 60.47
CA ASP A 195 21.56 -15.41 60.23
C ASP A 195 22.08 -15.40 58.79
N LEU A 196 22.42 -16.58 58.24
CA LEU A 196 22.81 -16.72 56.83
C LEU A 196 21.65 -16.39 55.88
N LEU A 197 20.45 -16.88 56.17
CA LEU A 197 19.26 -16.60 55.37
C LEU A 197 18.93 -15.09 55.34
N VAL A 198 19.00 -14.43 56.49
CA VAL A 198 18.76 -12.98 56.59
C VAL A 198 19.80 -12.21 55.78
N LYS A 199 21.09 -12.57 55.87
CA LYS A 199 22.15 -11.95 55.07
C LYS A 199 21.91 -12.12 53.57
N GLU A 200 21.55 -13.31 53.12
CA GLU A 200 21.22 -13.58 51.72
C GLU A 200 20.03 -12.73 51.25
N LYS A 201 18.97 -12.65 52.04
CA LYS A 201 17.79 -11.82 51.71
C LYS A 201 18.13 -10.33 51.64
N ILE A 202 18.95 -9.83 52.55
CA ILE A 202 19.43 -8.45 52.51
C ILE A 202 20.23 -8.20 51.23
N MET A 203 21.12 -9.12 50.84
CA MET A 203 21.92 -8.99 49.62
C MET A 203 21.04 -8.98 48.36
N GLN A 204 20.05 -9.86 48.27
CA GLN A 204 19.05 -9.88 47.18
C GLN A 204 18.27 -8.55 47.10
N LEU A 205 17.83 -8.01 48.25
CA LEU A 205 17.14 -6.72 48.30
C LEU A 205 18.02 -5.55 47.85
N ILE A 206 19.29 -5.53 48.25
CA ILE A 206 20.26 -4.51 47.82
C ILE A 206 20.47 -4.58 46.30
N GLN A 207 20.61 -5.79 45.74
CA GLN A 207 20.76 -5.99 44.31
C GLN A 207 19.50 -5.56 43.53
N GLN A 208 18.31 -5.92 44.00
CA GLN A 208 17.06 -5.47 43.37
C GLN A 208 16.93 -3.95 43.43
N ARG A 209 17.27 -3.34 44.57
CA ARG A 209 17.25 -1.88 44.74
C ARG A 209 18.21 -1.17 43.78
N SER A 210 19.40 -1.70 43.56
CA SER A 210 20.37 -1.12 42.62
C SER A 210 19.92 -1.25 41.16
N GLN A 211 19.27 -2.36 40.79
CA GLN A 211 18.66 -2.53 39.48
C GLN A 211 17.51 -1.54 39.26
N ILE A 212 16.61 -1.40 40.24
CA ILE A 212 15.51 -0.43 40.20
C ILE A 212 16.05 0.99 40.04
N GLN A 213 17.07 1.36 40.80
CA GLN A 213 17.69 2.69 40.69
C GLN A 213 18.30 2.93 39.30
N THR A 214 18.97 1.94 38.72
CA THR A 214 19.52 2.05 37.36
C THR A 214 18.42 2.22 36.32
N LEU A 215 17.33 1.45 36.44
CA LEU A 215 16.17 1.56 35.56
C LEU A 215 15.48 2.92 35.71
N GLN A 216 15.28 3.41 36.94
CA GLN A 216 14.71 4.73 37.20
C GLN A 216 15.53 5.86 36.57
N LYS A 217 16.87 5.81 36.69
CA LYS A 217 17.75 6.79 36.03
C LYS A 217 17.61 6.73 34.51
N LYS A 218 17.50 5.53 33.93
CA LYS A 218 17.30 5.37 32.48
C LYS A 218 15.96 5.94 32.03
N VAL A 219 14.87 5.67 32.76
CA VAL A 219 13.54 6.23 32.49
C VAL A 219 13.60 7.76 32.53
N LEU A 220 14.14 8.35 33.59
CA LEU A 220 14.31 9.81 33.69
C LEU A 220 15.11 10.40 32.52
N SER A 221 16.19 9.73 32.09
CA SER A 221 17.00 10.19 30.94
C SER A 221 16.20 10.16 29.63
N LEU A 222 15.37 9.14 29.42
CA LEU A 222 14.54 9.01 28.23
C LEU A 222 13.38 10.01 28.25
N GLU A 223 12.72 10.20 29.39
CA GLU A 223 11.69 11.22 29.58
C GLU A 223 12.24 12.63 29.32
N THR A 224 13.45 12.91 29.82
CA THR A 224 14.14 14.19 29.57
C THR A 224 14.40 14.37 28.08
N ALA A 225 14.99 13.37 27.40
CA ALA A 225 15.28 13.43 25.97
C ALA A 225 14.00 13.61 25.13
N LEU A 226 12.93 12.87 25.48
CA LEU A 226 11.64 12.98 24.81
C LEU A 226 11.01 14.35 25.02
N SER A 227 11.07 14.91 26.24
CA SER A 227 10.59 16.26 26.52
C SER A 227 11.34 17.32 25.71
N HIS A 228 12.67 17.19 25.57
CA HIS A 228 13.46 18.06 24.71
C HIS A 228 13.03 17.96 23.25
N MET A 229 12.93 16.74 22.73
CA MET A 229 12.53 16.50 21.34
C MET A 229 11.12 17.04 21.05
N THR A 230 10.15 16.85 21.95
CA THR A 230 8.80 17.42 21.82
C THR A 230 8.82 18.94 21.77
N LYS A 231 9.60 19.60 22.63
CA LYS A 231 9.73 21.07 22.62
C LYS A 231 10.38 21.59 21.33
N GLU A 232 11.37 20.88 20.81
CA GLU A 232 11.98 21.22 19.51
C GLU A 232 10.97 21.09 18.37
N PHE A 233 10.21 19.99 18.34
CA PHE A 233 9.15 19.81 17.35
C PHE A 233 8.07 20.89 17.44
N GLU A 234 7.61 21.24 18.64
CA GLU A 234 6.65 22.35 18.83
C GLU A 234 7.22 23.68 18.33
N SER A 235 8.50 23.96 18.60
CA SER A 235 9.16 25.17 18.11
C SER A 235 9.26 25.20 16.57
N GLU A 236 9.63 24.09 15.94
CA GLU A 236 9.70 23.98 14.48
C GLU A 236 8.31 24.12 13.83
N VAL A 237 7.27 23.53 14.42
CA VAL A 237 5.89 23.70 13.96
C VAL A 237 5.47 25.18 14.01
N LEU A 238 5.78 25.88 15.10
CA LEU A 238 5.47 27.30 15.23
C LEU A 238 6.21 28.16 14.19
N LYS A 239 7.51 27.89 13.96
CA LYS A 239 8.29 28.58 12.92
C LYS A 239 7.70 28.35 11.52
N LEU A 240 7.35 27.11 11.19
CA LEU A 240 6.75 26.75 9.91
C LEU A 240 5.38 27.43 9.71
N GLN A 241 4.54 27.44 10.75
CA GLN A 241 3.26 28.15 10.73
C GLN A 241 3.47 29.66 10.52
N GLN A 242 4.43 30.26 11.20
CA GLN A 242 4.75 31.68 11.01
C GLN A 242 5.25 31.97 9.59
N GLN A 243 6.14 31.12 9.05
CA GLN A 243 6.66 31.28 7.70
C GLN A 243 5.56 31.19 6.65
N THR A 244 4.71 30.15 6.72
CA THR A 244 3.57 29.98 5.81
C THR A 244 2.58 31.14 5.91
N MET A 245 2.36 31.69 7.10
CA MET A 245 1.54 32.91 7.28
C MET A 245 2.14 34.13 6.56
N ILE A 246 3.46 34.32 6.64
CA ILE A 246 4.16 35.42 5.95
C ILE A 246 4.08 35.24 4.44
N GLU A 247 4.35 34.03 3.93
CA GLU A 247 4.29 33.70 2.50
C GLU A 247 2.87 33.86 1.92
N ASN A 248 1.85 33.41 2.65
CA ASN A 248 0.45 33.61 2.27
C ASN A 248 0.10 35.11 2.22
N ARG A 249 0.56 35.89 3.19
CA ARG A 249 0.35 37.35 3.20
C ARG A 249 1.06 38.03 2.03
N ALA A 250 2.29 37.62 1.71
CA ALA A 250 3.01 38.14 0.56
C ALA A 250 2.30 37.80 -0.76
N SER A 251 1.86 36.54 -0.91
CA SER A 251 1.09 36.07 -2.06
C SER A 251 -0.22 36.83 -2.22
N GLN A 252 -0.93 37.11 -1.12
CA GLN A 252 -2.15 37.91 -1.15
C GLN A 252 -1.91 39.32 -1.68
N VAL A 253 -0.84 39.99 -1.23
CA VAL A 253 -0.49 41.33 -1.70
C VAL A 253 -0.15 41.33 -3.20
N GLU A 254 0.49 40.28 -3.70
CA GLU A 254 0.76 40.14 -5.13
C GLU A 254 -0.52 39.91 -5.94
N ILE A 255 -1.42 39.05 -5.45
CA ILE A 255 -2.74 38.83 -6.05
C ILE A 255 -3.51 40.15 -6.15
N ASP A 256 -3.53 40.95 -5.08
CA ASP A 256 -4.24 42.23 -5.06
C ASP A 256 -3.65 43.21 -6.10
N LYS A 257 -2.32 43.27 -6.23
CA LYS A 257 -1.64 44.07 -7.27
C LYS A 257 -2.00 43.63 -8.68
N LEU A 258 -1.97 42.32 -8.94
CA LEU A 258 -2.31 41.75 -10.24
C LEU A 258 -3.78 41.99 -10.59
N GLN A 259 -4.69 41.85 -9.63
CA GLN A 259 -6.10 42.17 -9.81
C GLN A 259 -6.30 43.65 -10.16
N HIS A 260 -5.59 44.56 -9.49
CA HIS A 260 -5.67 45.99 -9.81
C HIS A 260 -5.15 46.30 -11.22
N LEU A 261 -4.02 45.71 -11.62
CA LEU A 261 -3.47 45.84 -12.97
C LEU A 261 -4.43 45.32 -14.02
N LEU A 262 -5.05 44.16 -13.78
CA LEU A 262 -6.06 43.58 -14.68
C LEU A 262 -7.26 44.53 -14.84
N GLN A 263 -7.78 45.08 -13.75
CA GLN A 263 -8.87 46.06 -13.81
C GLN A 263 -8.50 47.31 -14.62
N MET A 264 -7.29 47.82 -14.48
CA MET A 264 -6.82 48.97 -15.26
C MET A 264 -6.70 48.61 -16.75
N LYS A 265 -6.18 47.42 -17.07
CA LYS A 265 -6.10 46.93 -18.45
C LYS A 265 -7.47 46.69 -19.08
N ASP A 266 -8.44 46.20 -18.31
CA ASP A 266 -9.82 46.06 -18.79
C ASP A 266 -10.47 47.42 -19.07
N ARG A 267 -10.18 48.45 -18.27
CA ARG A 267 -10.66 49.82 -18.54
C ARG A 267 -10.05 50.39 -19.81
N GLU A 268 -8.74 50.25 -19.99
CA GLU A 268 -8.04 50.66 -21.22
C GLU A 268 -8.58 49.91 -22.44
N MET A 269 -8.72 48.58 -22.33
CA MET A 269 -9.28 47.72 -23.36
C MET A 269 -10.70 48.16 -23.75
N ASN A 270 -11.54 48.47 -22.77
CA ASN A 270 -12.90 48.97 -23.01
C ASN A 270 -12.90 50.35 -23.66
N HIS A 271 -11.96 51.23 -23.31
CA HIS A 271 -11.80 52.52 -23.98
C HIS A 271 -11.38 52.34 -25.45
N VAL A 272 -10.41 51.48 -25.72
CA VAL A 272 -9.98 51.14 -27.10
C VAL A 272 -11.13 50.53 -27.89
N LYS A 273 -11.91 49.60 -27.31
CA LYS A 273 -13.10 49.02 -27.95
C LYS A 273 -14.14 50.10 -28.29
N LYS A 274 -14.37 51.07 -27.41
CA LYS A 274 -15.29 52.19 -27.68
C LYS A 274 -14.78 53.08 -28.81
N LEU A 275 -13.49 53.44 -28.79
CA LEU A 275 -12.88 54.25 -29.84
C LEU A 275 -12.93 53.53 -31.20
N ALA A 276 -12.58 52.25 -31.23
CA ALA A 276 -12.66 51.43 -32.43
C ALA A 276 -14.10 51.34 -32.97
N LYS A 277 -15.09 51.23 -32.08
CA LYS A 277 -16.51 51.28 -32.45
C LYS A 277 -16.89 52.65 -33.03
N ASN A 278 -16.50 53.76 -32.39
CA ASN A 278 -16.78 55.10 -32.91
C ASN A 278 -16.17 55.32 -34.30
N ILE A 279 -14.91 54.93 -34.51
CA ILE A 279 -14.25 55.01 -35.83
C ILE A 279 -15.01 54.19 -36.87
N LEU A 280 -15.50 53.00 -36.49
CA LEU A 280 -16.29 52.17 -37.40
C LEU A 280 -17.66 52.80 -37.71
N ASP A 281 -18.31 53.39 -36.72
CA ASP A 281 -19.60 54.08 -36.87
C ASP A 281 -19.45 55.33 -37.77
N GLU A 282 -18.43 56.17 -37.53
CA GLU A 282 -18.08 57.33 -38.37
C GLU A 282 -17.75 56.89 -39.79
N ARG A 283 -16.94 55.83 -39.96
CA ARG A 283 -16.67 55.26 -41.29
C ARG A 283 -17.94 54.80 -41.97
N THR A 284 -18.84 54.15 -41.25
CA THR A 284 -20.14 53.69 -41.77
C THR A 284 -20.99 54.88 -42.21
N GLU A 285 -20.98 55.98 -41.47
CA GLU A 285 -21.68 57.22 -41.82
C GLU A 285 -21.11 57.84 -43.10
N VAL A 286 -19.78 57.95 -43.21
CA VAL A 286 -19.12 58.43 -44.42
C VAL A 286 -19.41 57.52 -45.61
N GLU A 287 -19.40 56.20 -45.43
CA GLU A 287 -19.77 55.23 -46.46
C GLU A 287 -21.21 55.43 -46.94
N ARG A 288 -22.16 55.64 -46.02
CA ARG A 288 -23.55 55.98 -46.37
C ARG A 288 -23.65 57.29 -47.13
N PHE A 289 -22.96 58.34 -46.68
CA PHE A 289 -22.94 59.63 -47.37
C PHE A 289 -22.45 59.51 -48.82
N PHE A 290 -21.37 58.77 -49.07
CA PHE A 290 -20.88 58.55 -50.43
C PHE A 290 -21.86 57.75 -51.30
N LEU A 291 -22.52 56.73 -50.73
CA LEU A 291 -23.54 55.97 -51.44
C LEU A 291 -24.74 56.84 -51.81
N ASP A 292 -25.19 57.70 -50.89
CA ASP A 292 -26.29 58.65 -51.13
C ASP A 292 -25.90 59.71 -52.15
N ALA A 293 -24.69 60.28 -52.06
CA ALA A 293 -24.18 61.24 -53.04
C ALA A 293 -24.07 60.61 -54.43
N LEU A 294 -23.56 59.37 -54.53
CA LEU A 294 -23.53 58.60 -55.78
C LEU A 294 -24.94 58.35 -56.32
N HIS A 295 -25.89 58.03 -55.45
CA HIS A 295 -27.29 57.87 -55.84
C HIS A 295 -27.87 59.17 -56.40
N GLN A 296 -27.69 60.29 -55.70
CA GLN A 296 -28.16 61.61 -56.14
C GLN A 296 -27.55 62.00 -57.49
N VAL A 297 -26.23 61.84 -57.67
CA VAL A 297 -25.58 62.14 -58.96
C VAL A 297 -26.12 61.25 -60.08
N LYS A 298 -26.34 59.95 -59.83
CA LYS A 298 -26.98 59.07 -60.82
C LYS A 298 -28.39 59.54 -61.19
N GLN A 299 -29.19 60.00 -60.22
CA GLN A 299 -30.50 60.59 -60.51
C GLN A 299 -30.38 61.88 -61.34
N GLN A 300 -29.42 62.76 -61.01
CA GLN A 300 -29.18 63.98 -61.77
C GLN A 300 -28.68 63.70 -63.19
N ILE A 301 -27.89 62.66 -63.41
CA ILE A 301 -27.52 62.18 -64.75
C ILE A 301 -28.77 61.78 -65.55
N LEU A 302 -29.69 61.03 -64.95
CA LEU A 302 -30.92 60.63 -65.65
C LEU A 302 -31.79 61.85 -66.02
N VAL A 303 -31.93 62.81 -65.09
CA VAL A 303 -32.66 64.06 -65.32
C VAL A 303 -31.97 64.92 -66.38
N SER A 304 -30.65 65.12 -66.29
CA SER A 304 -29.87 65.92 -67.23
C SER A 304 -29.93 65.33 -68.64
N ARG A 305 -29.80 64.01 -68.79
CA ARG A 305 -29.94 63.31 -70.07
C ARG A 305 -31.32 63.49 -70.67
N LYS A 306 -32.38 63.37 -69.86
CA LYS A 306 -33.77 63.59 -70.30
C LYS A 306 -33.98 65.05 -70.73
N HIS A 307 -33.49 66.01 -69.96
CA HIS A 307 -33.62 67.43 -70.24
C HIS A 307 -32.83 67.83 -71.49
N TYR A 308 -31.59 67.37 -71.64
CA TYR A 308 -30.77 67.58 -72.83
C TYR A 308 -31.45 67.02 -74.08
N LYS A 309 -32.02 65.82 -74.00
CA LYS A 309 -32.81 65.23 -75.09
C LYS A 309 -33.99 66.12 -75.48
N GLN A 310 -34.73 66.66 -74.51
CA GLN A 310 -35.85 67.58 -74.74
C GLN A 310 -35.39 68.91 -75.36
N ILE A 311 -34.34 69.54 -74.83
CA ILE A 311 -33.78 70.79 -75.38
C ILE A 311 -33.26 70.57 -76.79
N ALA A 312 -32.48 69.52 -77.03
CA ALA A 312 -31.95 69.20 -78.35
C ALA A 312 -33.10 68.97 -79.35
N GLN A 313 -34.21 68.34 -78.91
CA GLN A 313 -35.40 68.15 -79.73
C GLN A 313 -36.12 69.47 -80.00
N ALA A 314 -36.29 70.33 -79.00
CA ALA A 314 -36.89 71.64 -79.16
C ALA A 314 -36.06 72.55 -80.06
N ALA A 315 -34.73 72.58 -79.90
CA ALA A 315 -33.80 73.35 -80.72
C ALA A 315 -33.77 72.86 -82.17
N PHE A 316 -33.80 71.54 -82.38
CA PHE A 316 -33.94 70.96 -83.72
C PHE A 316 -35.27 71.36 -84.35
N ASN A 317 -36.39 71.21 -83.63
CA ASN A 317 -37.72 71.60 -84.12
C ASN A 317 -37.82 73.10 -84.41
N LEU A 318 -37.18 73.95 -83.60
CA LEU A 318 -37.14 75.40 -83.81
C LEU A 318 -36.37 75.76 -85.08
N LYS A 319 -35.16 75.19 -85.28
CA LYS A 319 -34.39 75.35 -86.52
C LYS A 319 -35.16 74.80 -87.72
N MET A 320 -35.87 73.69 -87.55
CA MET A 320 -36.70 73.08 -88.58
C MET A 320 -37.82 74.05 -89.00
N ARG A 321 -38.55 74.64 -88.04
CA ARG A 321 -39.58 75.66 -88.32
C ARG A 321 -39.00 76.94 -88.94
N ALA A 322 -37.84 77.41 -88.48
CA ALA A 322 -37.18 78.59 -89.03
C ALA A 322 -36.73 78.38 -90.49
N ALA A 323 -36.27 77.17 -90.82
CA ALA A 323 -35.92 76.78 -92.18
C ALA A 323 -37.15 76.67 -93.09
N CYS A 324 -38.26 76.11 -92.60
CA CYS A 324 -39.54 76.10 -93.34
C CYS A 324 -40.07 77.51 -93.62
N ALA A 325 -39.80 78.48 -92.74
CA ALA A 325 -40.15 79.89 -92.93
C ALA A 325 -39.15 80.66 -93.83
N GLY A 326 -38.17 79.98 -94.43
CA GLY A 326 -37.20 80.55 -95.38
C GLY A 326 -36.12 81.43 -94.74
N ARG A 327 -36.00 81.46 -93.40
CA ARG A 327 -35.03 82.32 -92.71
C ARG A 327 -33.64 81.70 -92.53
N THR A 328 -33.52 80.38 -92.62
CA THR A 328 -32.27 79.61 -92.44
C THR A 328 -32.26 78.33 -93.28
N GLU A 329 -31.10 77.68 -93.44
CA GLU A 329 -31.00 76.36 -94.09
C GLU A 329 -31.60 75.23 -93.23
N TYR A 330 -32.06 74.16 -93.90
CA TYR A 330 -32.63 72.98 -93.26
C TYR A 330 -31.57 72.25 -92.40
N PRO A 331 -31.81 72.01 -91.10
CA PRO A 331 -30.86 71.31 -90.25
C PRO A 331 -30.72 69.83 -90.65
N LYS A 332 -29.50 69.27 -90.51
CA LYS A 332 -29.22 67.83 -90.72
C LYS A 332 -30.13 66.99 -89.82
N ILE A 333 -30.76 65.94 -90.37
CA ILE A 333 -31.67 65.04 -89.63
C ILE A 333 -30.95 64.50 -88.40
N ARG A 334 -31.59 64.66 -87.24
CA ARG A 334 -31.08 64.23 -85.95
C ARG A 334 -32.08 63.27 -85.31
N THR A 335 -31.60 62.11 -84.88
CA THR A 335 -32.45 61.06 -84.33
C THR A 335 -32.48 61.09 -82.80
N PHE A 336 -33.67 60.84 -82.23
CA PHE A 336 -33.92 60.84 -80.79
C PHE A 336 -34.40 59.48 -80.26
N ASP A 337 -34.58 58.49 -81.14
CA ASP A 337 -35.10 57.14 -80.85
C ASP A 337 -34.01 56.15 -80.40
N GLY A 338 -32.74 56.50 -80.57
CA GLY A 338 -31.62 55.73 -80.02
C GLY A 338 -31.26 54.46 -80.78
N ARG A 339 -31.61 54.37 -82.07
CA ARG A 339 -31.18 53.24 -82.91
C ARG A 339 -29.67 53.23 -83.17
N GLU A 340 -29.08 52.03 -83.15
CA GLU A 340 -27.63 51.80 -83.19
C GLU A 340 -26.95 52.23 -84.49
N HIS A 341 -27.69 52.32 -85.59
CA HIS A 341 -27.15 52.60 -86.93
C HIS A 341 -27.34 54.07 -87.36
N SER A 342 -27.68 54.96 -86.42
CA SER A 342 -27.83 56.38 -86.70
C SER A 342 -26.49 57.11 -86.68
N THR A 343 -26.17 57.81 -87.77
CA THR A 343 -24.92 58.58 -87.93
C THR A 343 -24.93 59.94 -87.22
N ASN A 344 -26.10 60.42 -86.76
CA ASN A 344 -26.26 61.70 -86.06
C ASN A 344 -27.36 61.60 -84.99
N SER A 345 -27.01 61.01 -83.86
CA SER A 345 -27.92 60.72 -82.74
C SER A 345 -27.59 61.55 -81.50
N VAL A 346 -28.61 62.06 -80.82
CA VAL A 346 -28.43 62.73 -79.50
C VAL A 346 -27.76 61.82 -78.47
N ASN A 347 -27.98 60.50 -78.57
CA ASN A 347 -27.34 59.55 -77.66
C ASN A 347 -25.82 59.49 -77.89
N GLN A 348 -25.33 59.78 -79.10
CA GLN A 348 -23.90 59.85 -79.39
C GLN A 348 -23.25 61.03 -78.68
N ASP A 349 -23.98 62.14 -78.53
CA ASP A 349 -23.52 63.32 -77.78
C ASP A 349 -23.51 63.07 -76.27
N LEU A 350 -24.50 62.32 -75.74
CA LEU A 350 -24.52 61.88 -74.34
C LEU A 350 -23.37 60.89 -74.02
N LEU A 351 -23.07 59.98 -74.95
CA LEU A 351 -21.89 59.09 -74.84
C LEU A 351 -20.58 59.89 -74.98
N GLY A 352 -20.59 60.97 -75.76
CA GLY A 352 -19.50 61.93 -75.82
C GLY A 352 -19.22 62.55 -74.45
N ALA A 353 -20.27 62.99 -73.74
CA ALA A 353 -20.14 63.53 -72.38
C ALA A 353 -19.55 62.52 -71.38
N GLU A 354 -19.85 61.23 -71.51
CA GLU A 354 -19.20 60.18 -70.70
C GLU A 354 -17.71 59.98 -71.04
N LYS A 355 -17.31 60.20 -72.31
CA LYS A 355 -15.95 59.97 -72.82
C LYS A 355 -15.04 61.20 -72.74
N TRP A 356 -15.56 62.38 -72.37
CA TRP A 356 -14.76 63.59 -72.21
C TRP A 356 -13.77 63.46 -71.03
N THR A 357 -12.52 63.14 -71.37
CA THR A 357 -11.41 62.93 -70.42
C THR A 357 -10.36 64.03 -70.44
N HIS A 358 -10.49 65.04 -71.31
CA HIS A 358 -9.49 66.10 -71.43
C HIS A 358 -9.96 67.37 -70.73
N ILE A 359 -9.44 67.57 -69.53
CA ILE A 359 -9.59 68.80 -68.76
C ILE A 359 -8.16 69.23 -68.42
N GLU A 360 -7.65 70.28 -69.07
CA GLU A 360 -6.37 70.92 -68.73
C GLU A 360 -6.65 72.11 -67.80
N GLY A 361 -6.14 72.06 -66.57
CA GLY A 361 -6.26 73.15 -65.60
C GLY A 361 -6.78 72.74 -64.22
N ASN A 362 -6.73 73.68 -63.28
CA ASN A 362 -7.27 73.51 -61.93
C ASN A 362 -8.79 73.70 -61.99
N VAL A 363 -9.55 72.59 -62.05
CA VAL A 363 -10.99 72.62 -62.30
C VAL A 363 -11.77 72.41 -61.01
N ASP A 364 -12.73 73.29 -60.76
CA ASP A 364 -13.60 73.23 -59.59
C ASP A 364 -14.73 72.20 -59.79
N ILE A 365 -15.26 71.65 -58.70
CA ILE A 365 -16.36 70.67 -58.72
C ILE A 365 -17.59 71.27 -59.42
N GLY A 366 -17.78 72.60 -59.37
CA GLY A 366 -18.84 73.30 -60.08
C GLY A 366 -18.84 73.06 -61.60
N ASP A 367 -17.66 72.96 -62.21
CA ASP A 367 -17.45 72.97 -63.66
C ASP A 367 -17.54 71.58 -64.31
N LEU A 368 -17.69 70.52 -63.50
CA LEU A 368 -17.78 69.15 -63.97
C LEU A 368 -19.20 68.79 -64.43
N THR A 369 -19.30 68.03 -65.53
CA THR A 369 -20.55 67.36 -65.93
C THR A 369 -20.98 66.35 -64.87
N TRP A 370 -22.28 66.04 -64.79
CA TRP A 370 -22.79 65.09 -63.80
C TRP A 370 -22.15 63.69 -63.96
N GLU A 371 -21.86 63.27 -65.19
CA GLU A 371 -21.11 62.05 -65.52
C GLU A 371 -19.68 62.05 -64.97
N GLN A 372 -19.00 63.19 -64.99
CA GLN A 372 -17.66 63.33 -64.41
C GLN A 372 -17.70 63.36 -62.88
N LYS A 373 -18.69 64.05 -62.29
CA LYS A 373 -18.92 64.04 -60.83
C LYS A 373 -19.13 62.62 -60.31
N GLU A 374 -19.84 61.78 -61.07
CA GLU A 374 -20.08 60.38 -60.72
C GLU A 374 -18.79 59.54 -60.70
N LYS A 375 -17.93 59.70 -61.71
CA LYS A 375 -16.61 59.04 -61.77
C LYS A 375 -15.69 59.50 -60.63
N VAL A 376 -15.68 60.79 -60.32
CA VAL A 376 -14.89 61.35 -59.22
C VAL A 376 -15.38 60.81 -57.87
N LEU A 377 -16.69 60.76 -57.62
CA LEU A 377 -17.25 60.18 -56.41
C LEU A 377 -16.98 58.67 -56.30
N ARG A 378 -17.08 57.90 -57.39
CA ARG A 378 -16.70 56.48 -57.39
C ARG A 378 -15.22 56.28 -57.07
N LEU A 379 -14.35 57.13 -57.65
CA LEU A 379 -12.92 57.10 -57.39
C LEU A 379 -12.60 57.47 -55.94
N LEU A 380 -13.26 58.50 -55.39
CA LEU A 380 -13.13 58.89 -53.98
C LEU A 380 -13.59 57.78 -53.03
N PHE A 381 -14.74 57.16 -53.30
CA PHE A 381 -15.25 56.04 -52.51
C PHE A 381 -14.31 54.82 -52.59
N ALA A 382 -13.79 54.50 -53.78
CA ALA A 382 -12.79 53.44 -53.95
C ALA A 382 -11.45 53.76 -53.25
N LYS A 383 -11.04 55.03 -53.24
CA LYS A 383 -9.85 55.51 -52.54
C LYS A 383 -10.02 55.42 -51.02
N MET A 384 -11.18 55.81 -50.49
CA MET A 384 -11.54 55.67 -49.08
C MET A 384 -11.55 54.20 -48.63
N ASN A 385 -12.07 53.30 -49.46
CA ASN A 385 -12.07 51.87 -49.19
C ASN A 385 -10.72 51.18 -49.46
N GLY A 386 -9.66 51.94 -49.77
CA GLY A 386 -8.31 51.41 -49.92
C GLY A 386 -8.02 50.66 -51.22
N CYS A 387 -8.90 50.71 -52.23
CA CYS A 387 -8.73 49.98 -53.49
C CYS A 387 -7.79 50.68 -54.50
N ALA A 388 -7.51 51.98 -54.36
CA ALA A 388 -6.80 52.75 -55.40
C ALA A 388 -5.28 52.95 -55.19
N SER A 389 -4.67 52.42 -54.13
CA SER A 389 -3.21 52.47 -53.99
C SER A 389 -2.67 51.42 -53.02
N ARG A 390 -2.64 50.16 -53.44
CA ARG A 390 -1.74 49.16 -52.83
C ARG A 390 -0.37 49.29 -53.49
N LYS A 391 0.40 50.31 -53.12
CA LYS A 391 1.86 50.22 -53.24
C LYS A 391 2.33 49.34 -52.10
N TYR A 392 2.89 48.19 -52.45
CA TYR A 392 3.63 47.31 -51.56
C TYR A 392 4.61 48.15 -50.73
N ASN A 393 4.47 48.17 -49.40
CA ASN A 393 5.56 48.40 -48.45
C ASN A 393 5.16 47.91 -47.05
N GLN A 394 5.89 46.86 -46.66
CA GLN A 394 6.26 46.33 -45.35
C GLN A 394 5.60 46.82 -44.06
N SER A 395 5.33 45.81 -43.22
CA SER A 395 5.43 45.78 -41.75
C SER A 395 4.23 46.24 -40.91
N SER A 396 3.49 45.27 -40.40
CA SER A 396 3.18 45.15 -38.96
C SER A 396 2.50 43.81 -38.71
N ARG A 397 3.31 42.77 -38.53
CA ARG A 397 2.90 41.55 -37.84
C ARG A 397 2.99 41.85 -36.33
N PRO A 398 1.94 41.64 -35.52
CA PRO A 398 2.08 41.76 -34.07
C PRO A 398 3.04 40.65 -33.59
N PRO A 399 3.96 40.93 -32.65
CA PRO A 399 4.80 39.88 -32.08
C PRO A 399 3.90 38.95 -31.27
N VAL A 400 3.89 37.68 -31.67
CA VAL A 400 3.40 36.57 -30.86
C VAL A 400 4.36 36.44 -29.67
N PRO A 401 3.89 36.32 -28.42
CA PRO A 401 4.76 36.00 -27.30
C PRO A 401 5.36 34.61 -27.52
N ASP A 402 6.69 34.54 -27.51
CA ASP A 402 7.42 33.28 -27.53
C ASP A 402 7.03 32.44 -26.31
N TYR A 403 6.53 31.26 -26.62
CA TYR A 403 6.47 30.12 -25.72
C TYR A 403 7.92 29.74 -25.36
N VAL A 404 8.34 30.07 -24.14
CA VAL A 404 9.56 29.52 -23.55
C VAL A 404 9.22 28.14 -23.02
N VAL A 405 9.49 27.12 -23.84
CA VAL A 405 9.83 25.80 -23.32
C VAL A 405 11.28 25.82 -22.88
N SER A 406 11.46 25.34 -21.66
CA SER A 406 12.71 24.94 -21.06
C SER A 406 13.58 24.16 -22.03
N ASP A 407 14.85 24.55 -22.16
CA ASP A 407 15.90 23.59 -22.47
C ASP A 407 17.10 23.80 -21.56
N SER A 408 17.67 22.65 -21.26
CA SER A 408 18.63 22.26 -20.25
C SER A 408 20.09 22.46 -20.66
N GLY A 409 20.97 22.48 -19.64
CA GLY A 409 22.40 22.12 -19.73
C GLY A 409 23.36 23.31 -19.63
N GLU A 410 24.52 23.27 -18.96
CA GLU A 410 25.21 22.22 -18.20
C GLU A 410 26.53 22.80 -17.62
N THR A 411 27.25 21.99 -16.81
CA THR A 411 28.63 22.10 -16.30
C THR A 411 28.80 22.78 -14.91
N LYS A 412 29.41 22.18 -13.88
CA LYS A 412 30.56 21.26 -13.81
C LYS A 412 30.50 20.28 -12.62
N GLU A 413 30.97 19.06 -12.87
CA GLU A 413 31.31 18.02 -11.90
C GLU A 413 32.58 18.33 -11.08
N PHE A 414 32.64 17.76 -9.86
CA PHE A 414 33.80 17.03 -9.33
C PHE A 414 33.35 16.02 -8.25
N GLY A 415 33.54 14.71 -8.54
CA GLY A 415 33.77 13.52 -7.65
C GLY A 415 32.78 13.18 -6.52
N ASP A 416 32.39 11.94 -6.23
CA ASP A 416 32.93 10.62 -6.55
C ASP A 416 31.89 9.52 -6.20
N GLU A 417 31.92 8.41 -6.96
CA GLU A 417 31.42 7.01 -6.80
C GLU A 417 30.36 6.63 -5.72
N SER A 418 29.39 5.72 -5.88
CA SER A 418 29.15 4.60 -6.81
C SER A 418 27.82 3.86 -6.49
N LYS A 419 27.24 3.16 -7.50
CA LYS A 419 26.32 1.96 -7.43
C LYS A 419 24.92 2.15 -6.79
N LEU A 420 23.78 1.57 -7.20
CA LEU A 420 23.34 0.51 -8.12
C LEU A 420 21.79 0.58 -8.25
N GLN A 421 21.23 0.14 -9.40
CA GLN A 421 19.91 -0.52 -9.65
C GLN A 421 18.67 -0.07 -8.83
N GLY A 422 17.51 0.32 -9.40
CA GLY A 422 16.73 -0.32 -10.46
C GLY A 422 15.33 -0.72 -9.93
N GLN A 423 14.29 -0.61 -10.77
CA GLN A 423 12.94 -1.22 -10.70
C GLN A 423 11.78 -0.51 -9.96
N THR A 424 10.92 0.09 -10.80
CA THR A 424 9.43 0.05 -10.86
C THR A 424 8.69 -0.88 -9.89
N PHE A 425 7.56 -0.44 -9.30
CA PHE A 425 6.27 -1.19 -9.29
C PHE A 425 5.04 -0.31 -8.98
N ILE A 426 3.98 -0.57 -9.75
CA ILE A 426 2.56 -0.25 -9.55
C ILE A 426 1.96 -1.24 -8.54
N THR A 427 0.99 -0.83 -7.71
CA THR A 427 -0.19 -1.67 -7.40
C THR A 427 -1.34 -0.95 -6.69
N GLN A 428 -2.54 -1.27 -7.17
CA GLN A 428 -3.88 -0.98 -6.67
C GLN A 428 -4.30 -1.98 -5.57
N GLN A 429 -5.17 -1.49 -4.69
CA GLN A 429 -6.34 -2.19 -4.11
C GLN A 429 -6.22 -3.26 -3.02
N VAL A 430 -7.28 -3.20 -2.21
CA VAL A 430 -7.76 -3.97 -1.06
C VAL A 430 -8.08 -5.44 -1.41
N PRO A 431 -7.98 -6.35 -0.43
CA PRO A 431 -9.17 -7.15 -0.06
C PRO A 431 -9.41 -7.28 1.46
N ILE A 432 -10.70 -7.43 1.77
CA ILE A 432 -11.30 -7.79 3.06
C ILE A 432 -11.36 -9.32 3.13
N SER A 433 -11.08 -9.93 4.30
CA SER A 433 -11.95 -10.91 4.99
C SER A 433 -11.27 -11.64 6.16
N ASP A 434 -11.97 -11.59 7.29
CA ASP A 434 -12.24 -12.61 8.32
C ASP A 434 -11.16 -13.62 8.74
N SER A 435 -10.81 -13.58 10.03
CA SER A 435 -10.71 -14.80 10.84
C SER A 435 -11.06 -14.54 12.31
N SER A 436 -12.11 -15.21 12.75
CA SER A 436 -12.43 -15.56 14.13
C SER A 436 -11.18 -15.94 14.93
N ASP A 437 -11.03 -15.38 16.14
CA ASP A 437 -10.71 -16.21 17.31
C ASP A 437 -11.08 -15.52 18.63
N LYS A 438 -12.04 -16.15 19.31
CA LYS A 438 -12.38 -15.92 20.72
C LYS A 438 -11.20 -16.39 21.57
N VAL A 439 -10.62 -15.50 22.36
CA VAL A 439 -9.77 -15.89 23.50
C VAL A 439 -10.48 -15.51 24.80
N VAL A 440 -10.96 -16.54 25.47
CA VAL A 440 -11.54 -16.53 26.81
C VAL A 440 -10.41 -16.33 27.82
N LEU A 441 -10.54 -15.33 28.71
CA LEU A 441 -9.63 -15.10 29.83
C LEU A 441 -10.07 -15.90 31.08
N PRO A 442 -9.16 -16.46 31.89
CA PRO A 442 -9.51 -17.29 33.04
C PRO A 442 -9.94 -16.47 34.27
N THR A 443 -10.98 -16.95 34.92
CA THR A 443 -11.55 -16.45 36.17
C THR A 443 -10.65 -16.78 37.37
N ILE A 444 -10.36 -15.76 38.19
CA ILE A 444 -9.70 -15.91 39.51
C ILE A 444 -10.77 -16.24 40.56
N PRO A 445 -10.61 -17.28 41.40
CA PRO A 445 -11.54 -17.55 42.50
C PRO A 445 -11.26 -16.62 43.68
N LYS A 446 -12.24 -15.77 44.04
CA LYS A 446 -12.25 -15.05 45.32
C LYS A 446 -12.78 -15.99 46.41
N GLY A 447 -11.98 -16.13 47.46
CA GLY A 447 -12.28 -16.91 48.65
C GLY A 447 -13.47 -16.37 49.44
N SER A 448 -14.14 -17.32 50.07
CA SER A 448 -15.25 -17.20 51.01
C SER A 448 -14.93 -16.23 52.15
N GLN A 449 -15.87 -15.34 52.45
CA GLN A 449 -15.90 -14.58 53.70
C GLN A 449 -17.12 -15.08 54.48
N GLU A 450 -16.85 -15.86 55.52
CA GLU A 450 -17.81 -16.22 56.56
C GLU A 450 -18.21 -14.96 57.32
N SER A 451 -19.52 -14.75 57.45
CA SER A 451 -20.12 -13.76 58.33
C SER A 451 -20.44 -14.42 59.66
N ASP A 452 -19.57 -14.22 60.65
CA ASP A 452 -19.84 -14.54 62.04
C ASP A 452 -20.86 -13.55 62.62
N THR A 453 -22.06 -14.05 62.86
CA THR A 453 -22.99 -13.53 63.85
C THR A 453 -22.50 -13.94 65.24
N VAL A 454 -22.11 -12.98 66.08
CA VAL A 454 -22.07 -13.20 67.53
C VAL A 454 -22.72 -12.02 68.26
N THR A 455 -23.88 -12.36 68.80
CA THR A 455 -24.56 -11.77 69.95
C THR A 455 -23.69 -11.88 71.19
N PHE A 456 -23.34 -10.76 71.83
CA PHE A 456 -23.56 -10.43 73.25
C PHE A 456 -22.81 -9.14 73.62
#